data_AF-A0AAX2KI54-F1
#
_entry.id   AF-A0AAX2KI54-F1
#
_cell.length_a   1.000
_cell.length_b   1.000
_cell.length_c   1.000
_cell.angle_alpha   90.00
_cell.angle_beta   90.00
_cell.angle_gamma   90.00
#
_symmetry.space_group_name_H-M   'P 1'
#
loop_
_entity.id
_entity.type
_entity.pdbx_description
1 polymer ?
#
loop_
_entity_poly.entity_id
_entity_poly.type
_entity_poly.pdbx_seq_one_letter_code
_entity_poly.pdbx_strand_id
1 'polypeptide(L)'
;MKLIITEDYQEMSRVAAHHLLGYMSKTRRVNLAITAGSTPKGMYEYLTTLVKGKPWYDNCYFYNFDEIPFRGKEGEGVTITNLRNLFFTPAGIKEENIQKLTIDNYREHDQKLAREGGLDLVVLGLGADGHFCGNLPNTTHFP
;
A
#
# COMPACT_ATOMS: atom_id res chain seq x y z
N MET A 1 16.14 13.21 5.54
CA MET A 1 14.96 12.68 6.26
C MET A 1 14.15 13.86 6.79
N LYS A 2 12.83 13.86 6.65
CA LYS A 2 11.93 14.86 7.23
C LYS A 2 11.07 14.17 8.30
N LEU A 3 11.11 14.66 9.54
CA LEU A 3 10.28 14.18 10.64
C LEU A 3 9.06 15.09 10.79
N ILE A 4 7.87 14.51 10.81
CA ILE A 4 6.61 15.23 11.07
C ILE A 4 6.02 14.60 12.33
N ILE A 5 5.80 15.44 13.35
CA ILE A 5 5.17 15.05 14.61
C ILE A 5 3.78 15.70 14.60
N THR A 6 2.75 14.90 14.81
CA THR A 6 1.36 15.34 14.90
C THR A 6 0.86 15.16 16.33
N GLU A 7 -0.20 15.87 16.69
CA GLU A 7 -0.79 15.84 18.03
C GLU A 7 -1.32 14.44 18.37
N ASP A 8 -2.00 13.80 17.42
CA ASP A 8 -2.67 12.53 17.64
C ASP A 8 -2.74 11.64 16.38
N TYR A 9 -3.35 10.48 16.53
CA TYR A 9 -3.57 9.50 15.45
C TYR A 9 -4.43 10.04 14.30
N GLN A 10 -5.40 10.91 14.58
CA GLN A 10 -6.31 11.45 13.57
C GLN A 10 -5.62 12.52 12.73
N GLU A 11 -4.82 13.37 13.34
CA GLU A 11 -3.95 14.30 12.61
C GLU A 11 -2.89 13.54 11.81
N MET A 12 -2.19 12.55 12.40
CA MET A 12 -1.26 11.68 11.67
C MET A 12 -1.92 11.06 10.43
N SER A 13 -3.12 10.51 10.59
CA SER A 13 -3.89 9.89 9.51
C SER A 13 -4.21 10.86 8.37
N ARG A 14 -4.68 12.08 8.70
CA ARG A 14 -5.00 13.11 7.70
C ARG A 14 -3.76 13.65 7.00
N VAL A 15 -2.68 13.89 7.75
CA VAL A 15 -1.40 14.35 7.19
C VAL A 15 -0.82 13.31 6.24
N ALA A 16 -0.78 12.03 6.64
CA ALA A 16 -0.32 10.94 5.79
C ALA A 16 -1.18 10.79 4.52
N ALA A 17 -2.51 10.92 4.65
CA ALA A 17 -3.42 10.84 3.52
C ALA A 17 -3.19 11.98 2.51
N HIS A 18 -2.93 13.21 2.96
CA HIS A 18 -2.59 14.32 2.07
C HIS A 18 -1.25 14.09 1.35
N HIS A 19 -0.26 13.48 2.02
CA HIS A 19 0.98 13.09 1.37
C HIS A 19 0.74 12.06 0.26
N LEU A 20 -0.02 10.99 0.54
CA LEU A 20 -0.39 9.98 -0.46
C LEU A 20 -1.21 10.60 -1.62
N LEU A 21 -2.18 11.45 -1.30
CA LEU A 21 -3.01 12.16 -2.27
C LEU A 21 -2.18 13.03 -3.22
N GLY A 22 -1.10 13.65 -2.72
CA GLY A 22 -0.16 14.42 -3.54
C GLY A 22 0.52 13.59 -4.65
N TYR A 23 0.80 12.32 -4.38
CA TYR A 23 1.29 11.40 -5.42
C TYR A 23 0.16 10.95 -6.35
N MET A 24 -1.01 10.63 -5.80
CA MET A 24 -2.17 10.21 -6.58
C MET A 24 -2.65 11.28 -7.58
N SER A 25 -2.48 12.56 -7.24
CA SER A 25 -2.93 13.70 -8.06
C SER A 25 -2.02 14.02 -9.25
N LYS A 26 -0.97 13.23 -9.52
CA LYS A 26 -0.14 13.41 -10.71
C LYS A 26 -0.93 13.02 -11.96
N THR A 27 -0.63 13.64 -13.10
CA THR A 27 -1.32 13.38 -14.37
C THR A 27 -0.80 12.16 -15.14
N ARG A 28 0.25 11.51 -14.64
CA ARG A 28 0.85 10.29 -15.20
C ARG A 28 0.53 9.07 -14.35
N ARG A 29 0.80 7.87 -14.87
CA ARG A 29 0.83 6.63 -14.07
C ARG A 29 1.68 6.83 -12.81
N VAL A 30 1.15 6.40 -11.66
CA VAL A 30 1.87 6.36 -10.39
C VAL A 30 1.76 4.98 -9.75
N ASN A 31 2.90 4.40 -9.38
CA ASN A 31 2.96 3.08 -8.76
C ASN A 31 3.18 3.25 -7.24
N LEU A 32 2.22 2.80 -6.44
CA LEU A 32 2.12 3.08 -5.00
C LEU A 32 2.12 1.76 -4.24
N ALA A 33 3.17 1.48 -3.48
CA ALA A 33 3.18 0.33 -2.57
C ALA A 33 2.61 0.75 -1.21
N ILE A 34 1.57 0.08 -0.73
CA ILE A 34 0.81 0.53 0.45
C ILE A 34 0.64 -0.56 1.51
N THR A 35 0.70 -0.17 2.78
CA THR A 35 0.67 -1.09 3.93
C THR A 35 -0.74 -1.45 4.37
N ALA A 36 -0.93 -2.70 4.81
CA ALA A 36 -2.12 -3.11 5.56
C ALA A 36 -1.95 -2.77 7.07
N GLY A 37 -2.74 -3.43 7.93
CA GLY A 37 -2.64 -3.26 9.39
C GLY A 37 -3.52 -2.13 9.94
N SER A 38 -3.44 -1.92 11.25
CA SER A 38 -4.28 -0.96 11.98
C SER A 38 -3.82 0.49 11.82
N THR A 39 -2.51 0.74 11.79
CA THR A 39 -1.92 2.08 11.67
C THR A 39 -2.49 2.89 10.49
N PRO A 40 -2.57 2.38 9.24
CA PRO A 40 -3.08 3.17 8.13
C PRO A 40 -4.62 3.27 8.05
N LYS A 41 -5.38 2.67 8.99
CA LYS A 41 -6.84 2.60 8.91
C LYS A 41 -7.48 3.99 8.78
N GLY A 42 -7.18 4.92 9.70
CA GLY A 42 -7.70 6.29 9.65
C GLY A 42 -7.26 7.06 8.41
N MET A 43 -6.05 6.78 7.90
CA MET A 43 -5.56 7.35 6.64
C MET A 43 -6.42 6.89 5.45
N TYR A 44 -6.73 5.59 5.35
CA TYR A 44 -7.56 5.06 4.26
C TYR A 44 -9.02 5.48 4.35
N GLU A 45 -9.58 5.54 5.56
CA GLU A 45 -10.94 6.05 5.79
C GLU A 45 -11.07 7.48 5.28
N TYR A 46 -10.14 8.36 5.68
CA TYR A 46 -10.12 9.75 5.21
C TYR A 46 -9.84 9.85 3.71
N LEU A 47 -8.83 9.16 3.19
CA LEU A 47 -8.49 9.18 1.76
C LEU A 47 -9.65 8.71 0.88
N THR A 48 -10.39 7.68 1.31
CA THR A 48 -11.58 7.18 0.61
C THR A 48 -12.61 8.28 0.38
N THR A 49 -12.84 9.16 1.37
CA THR A 49 -13.78 10.30 1.23
C THR A 49 -13.36 11.28 0.13
N LEU A 50 -12.05 11.35 -0.15
CA LEU A 50 -11.48 12.29 -1.12
C LEU A 50 -11.38 11.70 -2.53
N VAL A 51 -11.32 10.37 -2.67
CA VAL A 51 -11.00 9.72 -3.96
C VAL A 51 -12.15 8.90 -4.55
N LYS A 52 -13.11 8.46 -3.74
CA LYS A 52 -14.17 7.57 -4.21
C LYS A 52 -14.99 8.21 -5.34
N GLY A 53 -15.17 7.46 -6.43
CA GLY A 53 -15.97 7.87 -7.58
C GLY A 53 -15.33 8.96 -8.45
N LYS A 54 -14.03 9.21 -8.31
CA LYS A 54 -13.31 10.25 -9.05
C LYS A 54 -12.36 9.62 -10.08
N PRO A 55 -12.67 9.70 -11.38
CA PRO A 55 -11.92 8.99 -12.43
C PRO A 55 -10.50 9.57 -12.66
N TRP A 56 -10.21 10.78 -12.18
CA TRP A 56 -8.88 11.36 -12.28
C TRP A 56 -7.83 10.69 -11.37
N TYR A 57 -8.21 9.68 -10.58
CA TYR A 57 -7.28 8.80 -9.85
C TYR A 57 -7.08 7.43 -10.52
N ASP A 58 -7.66 7.20 -11.72
CA ASP A 58 -7.49 5.95 -12.48
C ASP A 58 -6.04 5.74 -12.98
N ASN A 59 -5.18 6.73 -12.83
CA ASN A 59 -3.74 6.65 -13.07
C ASN A 59 -2.94 5.99 -11.92
N CYS A 60 -3.58 5.70 -10.79
CA CYS A 60 -2.93 5.14 -9.60
C CYS A 60 -2.94 3.61 -9.61
N TYR A 61 -1.77 2.99 -9.57
CA TYR A 61 -1.58 1.55 -9.51
C TYR A 61 -1.04 1.17 -8.13
N PHE A 62 -1.73 0.28 -7.43
CA PHE A 62 -1.43 -0.08 -6.05
C PHE A 62 -0.78 -1.45 -5.95
N TYR A 63 0.27 -1.58 -5.14
CA TYR A 63 1.02 -2.82 -4.92
C TYR A 63 0.98 -3.17 -3.43
N ASN A 64 0.72 -4.43 -3.09
CA ASN A 64 1.12 -4.96 -1.79
C ASN A 64 2.61 -5.33 -1.84
N PHE A 65 3.31 -5.19 -0.72
CA PHE A 65 4.76 -5.44 -0.63
C PHE A 65 5.13 -6.69 0.18
N ASP A 66 4.12 -7.36 0.74
CA ASP A 66 4.22 -8.69 1.35
C ASP A 66 2.89 -9.43 1.11
N GLU A 67 2.92 -10.75 1.28
CA GLU A 67 1.72 -11.56 1.26
C GLU A 67 1.89 -12.82 2.10
N ILE A 68 0.85 -13.22 2.81
CA ILE A 68 0.78 -14.44 3.61
C ILE A 68 -0.45 -15.23 3.15
N PRO A 69 -0.29 -16.36 2.44
CA PRO A 69 -1.42 -17.19 2.03
C PRO A 69 -2.06 -17.91 3.22
N PHE A 70 -3.36 -18.21 3.11
CA PHE A 70 -4.04 -19.05 4.10
C PHE A 70 -3.74 -20.52 3.81
N ARG A 71 -3.19 -21.23 4.82
CA ARG A 71 -2.84 -22.65 4.69
C ARG A 71 -4.06 -23.48 4.25
N GLY A 72 -3.91 -24.22 3.15
CA GLY A 72 -4.93 -25.12 2.62
C GLY A 72 -6.16 -24.42 2.01
N LYS A 73 -6.06 -23.12 1.72
CA LYS A 73 -7.10 -22.38 1.00
C LYS A 73 -6.52 -21.79 -0.28
N GLU A 74 -7.30 -21.87 -1.35
CA GLU A 74 -7.02 -21.15 -2.59
C GLU A 74 -7.54 -19.71 -2.49
N GLY A 75 -6.94 -18.82 -3.27
CA GLY A 75 -7.34 -17.43 -3.38
C GLY A 75 -6.39 -16.46 -2.70
N GLU A 76 -6.93 -15.30 -2.34
CA GLU A 76 -6.17 -14.16 -1.84
C GLU A 76 -5.66 -14.36 -0.41
N GLY A 77 -4.45 -13.88 -0.15
CA GLY A 77 -3.81 -13.94 1.16
C GLY A 77 -4.28 -12.83 2.11
N VAL A 78 -3.64 -12.79 3.28
CA VAL A 78 -3.98 -11.85 4.36
C VAL A 78 -3.81 -10.39 3.92
N THR A 79 -2.71 -10.04 3.26
CA THR A 79 -2.36 -8.65 2.98
C THR A 79 -3.32 -8.05 1.97
N ILE A 80 -3.54 -8.70 0.83
CA ILE A 80 -4.44 -8.16 -0.19
C ILE A 80 -5.90 -8.14 0.28
N THR A 81 -6.35 -9.16 1.02
CA THR A 81 -7.69 -9.19 1.61
C THR A 81 -7.91 -8.00 2.54
N ASN A 82 -6.93 -7.68 3.39
CA ASN A 82 -7.00 -6.54 4.28
C ASN A 82 -6.98 -5.21 3.53
N LEU A 83 -6.13 -5.05 2.51
CA LEU A 83 -6.11 -3.83 1.69
C LEU A 83 -7.43 -3.61 0.93
N ARG A 84 -8.08 -4.69 0.47
CA ARG A 84 -9.42 -4.60 -0.11
C ARG A 84 -10.44 -4.05 0.87
N ASN A 85 -10.44 -4.57 2.09
CA ASN A 85 -11.38 -4.16 3.13
C ASN A 85 -11.11 -2.73 3.63
N LEU A 86 -9.84 -2.36 3.79
CA LEU A 86 -9.44 -1.06 4.31
C LEU A 86 -9.59 0.06 3.30
N PHE A 87 -9.31 -0.21 2.02
CA PHE A 87 -9.19 0.86 1.02
C PHE A 87 -9.76 0.51 -0.36
N PHE A 88 -9.33 -0.59 -0.99
CA PHE A 88 -9.65 -0.78 -2.41
C PHE A 88 -11.15 -0.88 -2.70
N THR A 89 -11.88 -1.68 -1.92
CA THR A 89 -13.33 -1.83 -2.09
C THR A 89 -14.08 -0.56 -1.66
N PRO A 90 -13.83 0.03 -0.47
CA PRO A 90 -14.49 1.28 -0.08
C PRO A 90 -14.26 2.45 -1.05
N ALA A 91 -13.05 2.59 -1.60
CA ALA A 91 -12.67 3.64 -2.53
C ALA A 91 -13.06 3.37 -3.99
N GLY A 92 -13.44 2.13 -4.32
CA GLY A 92 -13.81 1.75 -5.67
C GLY A 92 -12.61 1.69 -6.62
N ILE A 93 -11.47 1.21 -6.13
CA ILE A 93 -10.27 0.99 -6.95
C ILE A 93 -10.54 -0.17 -7.92
N LYS A 94 -10.24 0.05 -9.21
CA LYS A 94 -10.43 -0.95 -10.27
C LYS A 94 -9.43 -2.09 -10.13
N GLU A 95 -9.83 -3.31 -10.49
CA GLU A 95 -8.98 -4.49 -10.33
C GLU A 95 -7.71 -4.41 -11.19
N GLU A 96 -7.78 -3.84 -12.39
CA GLU A 96 -6.62 -3.62 -13.26
C GLU A 96 -5.58 -2.66 -12.67
N ASN A 97 -5.96 -1.87 -11.65
CA ASN A 97 -5.09 -0.97 -10.92
C ASN A 97 -4.53 -1.61 -9.65
N ILE A 98 -4.88 -2.86 -9.32
CA ILE A 98 -4.40 -3.59 -8.14
C ILE A 98 -3.39 -4.65 -8.58
N GLN A 99 -2.13 -4.44 -8.21
CA GLN A 99 -0.99 -5.27 -8.60
C GLN A 99 -0.60 -6.18 -7.44
N LYS A 100 -0.97 -7.46 -7.55
CA LYS A 100 -0.87 -8.43 -6.45
C LYS A 100 0.48 -9.14 -6.44
N LEU A 101 1.24 -9.02 -5.34
CA LEU A 101 2.36 -9.89 -5.01
C LEU A 101 1.83 -11.17 -4.35
N THR A 102 2.25 -12.34 -4.84
CA THR A 102 1.88 -13.66 -4.33
C THR A 102 3.08 -14.60 -4.27
N ILE A 103 2.90 -15.78 -3.66
CA ILE A 103 3.92 -16.84 -3.62
C ILE A 103 4.28 -17.39 -5.02
N ASP A 104 3.42 -17.18 -6.01
CA ASP A 104 3.61 -17.71 -7.37
C ASP A 104 4.38 -16.74 -8.26
N ASN A 105 4.35 -15.43 -7.95
CA ASN A 105 4.91 -14.39 -8.83
C ASN A 105 6.06 -13.58 -8.21
N TYR A 106 6.44 -13.82 -6.95
CA TYR A 106 7.45 -13.01 -6.25
C TYR A 106 8.81 -12.92 -6.99
N ARG A 107 9.20 -13.95 -7.74
CA ARG A 107 10.46 -13.98 -8.50
C ARG A 107 10.48 -13.01 -9.68
N GLU A 108 9.31 -12.72 -10.24
CA GLU A 108 9.16 -11.85 -11.41
C GLU A 108 8.69 -10.44 -11.02
N HIS A 109 8.30 -10.24 -9.76
CA HIS A 109 7.70 -9.02 -9.26
C HIS A 109 8.60 -7.79 -9.50
N ASP A 110 9.88 -7.88 -9.16
CA ASP A 110 10.81 -6.75 -9.32
C ASP A 110 11.05 -6.40 -10.79
N GLN A 111 11.14 -7.41 -11.66
CA GLN A 111 11.30 -7.19 -13.10
C GLN A 111 10.03 -6.60 -13.73
N LYS A 112 8.85 -7.02 -13.26
CA LYS A 112 7.58 -6.40 -13.65
C LYS A 112 7.54 -4.94 -13.22
N LEU A 113 7.84 -4.67 -11.94
CA LEU A 113 7.85 -3.33 -11.37
C LEU A 113 8.83 -2.40 -12.10
N ALA A 114 10.03 -2.88 -12.42
CA ALA A 114 11.03 -2.12 -13.20
C ALA A 114 10.51 -1.76 -14.61
N ARG A 115 9.87 -2.71 -15.30
CA ARG A 115 9.23 -2.46 -16.61
C ARG A 115 8.08 -1.45 -16.54
N GLU A 116 7.44 -1.32 -15.38
CA GLU A 116 6.33 -0.40 -15.13
C GLU A 116 6.77 0.97 -14.61
N GLY A 117 8.09 1.22 -14.52
CA GLY A 117 8.66 2.51 -14.13
C GLY A 117 9.08 2.62 -12.66
N GLY A 118 9.06 1.53 -11.89
CA GLY A 118 9.43 1.51 -10.47
C GLY A 118 8.33 2.05 -9.55
N LEU A 119 8.56 2.01 -8.23
CA LEU A 119 7.64 2.59 -7.24
C LEU A 119 7.88 4.10 -7.10
N ASP A 120 6.81 4.88 -7.15
CA ASP A 120 6.83 6.32 -6.89
C ASP A 120 6.80 6.64 -5.39
N LEU A 121 6.09 5.82 -4.62
CA LEU A 121 5.93 5.96 -3.17
C LEU A 121 5.74 4.59 -2.53
N VAL A 122 6.31 4.43 -1.33
CA VAL A 122 6.02 3.32 -0.43
C VAL A 122 5.46 3.89 0.87
N VAL A 123 4.25 3.48 1.25
CA VAL A 123 3.64 3.81 2.54
C VAL A 123 3.81 2.60 3.45
N LEU A 124 4.74 2.71 4.41
CA LEU A 124 5.10 1.65 5.34
C LEU A 124 4.64 1.95 6.76
N GLY A 125 4.25 0.91 7.49
CA GLY A 125 4.20 0.93 8.95
C GLY A 125 5.57 0.58 9.55
N LEU A 126 5.73 0.87 10.84
CA LEU A 126 6.88 0.46 11.64
C LEU A 126 6.39 -0.42 12.79
N GLY A 127 6.89 -1.65 12.87
CA GLY A 127 6.64 -2.54 13.98
C GLY A 127 7.30 -2.07 15.27
N ALA A 128 6.77 -2.51 16.41
CA ALA A 128 7.35 -2.19 17.72
C ALA A 128 8.78 -2.73 17.91
N ASP A 129 9.13 -3.79 17.20
CA ASP A 129 10.47 -4.41 17.12
C ASP A 129 11.32 -3.83 15.97
N GLY A 130 10.83 -2.80 15.27
CA GLY A 130 11.51 -2.16 14.16
C GLY A 130 11.31 -2.83 12.81
N HIS A 131 10.47 -3.88 12.69
CA HIS A 131 10.21 -4.49 11.39
C HIS A 131 9.46 -3.55 10.44
N PHE A 132 9.61 -3.82 9.14
CA PHE A 132 8.83 -3.21 8.06
C PHE A 132 8.60 -4.25 6.97
N CYS A 133 7.40 -4.28 6.38
CA CYS A 133 6.98 -5.39 5.50
C CYS A 133 7.17 -6.76 6.20
N GLY A 134 7.64 -7.77 5.47
CA GLY A 134 8.10 -9.05 6.03
C GLY A 134 9.56 -9.07 6.53
N ASN A 135 10.23 -7.92 6.67
CA ASN A 135 11.63 -7.83 7.09
C ASN A 135 11.72 -7.78 8.62
N LEU A 136 11.84 -8.96 9.22
CA LEU A 136 11.88 -9.13 10.67
C LEU A 136 13.30 -8.98 11.24
N PRO A 137 13.43 -8.65 12.54
CA PRO A 137 14.72 -8.58 13.20
C PRO A 137 15.51 -9.89 13.09
N ASN A 138 16.83 -9.78 12.96
CA ASN A 138 17.80 -10.88 12.85
C ASN A 138 17.72 -11.78 11.60
N THR A 139 16.65 -11.71 10.81
CA THR A 139 16.47 -12.55 9.61
C THR A 139 16.54 -11.77 8.30
N THR A 140 16.47 -10.44 8.37
CA THR A 140 16.57 -9.56 7.20
C THR A 140 17.99 -9.49 6.69
N HIS A 141 18.16 -9.67 5.38
CA HIS A 141 19.42 -9.46 4.67
C HIS A 141 19.27 -8.32 3.68
N PHE A 142 20.17 -7.34 3.75
CA PHE A 142 20.30 -6.31 2.74
C PHE A 142 21.36 -6.75 1.71
N PRO A 143 21.14 -6.49 0.41
CA PRO A 143 22.15 -6.70 -0.61
C PRO A 143 23.36 -5.76 -0.44
#